data_AF-A0A257JD63-F1
#
_entry.id   AF-A0A257JD63-F1
#
_cell.length_a   1.000
_cell.length_b   1.000
_cell.length_c   1.000
_cell.angle_alpha   90.00
_cell.angle_beta   90.00
_cell.angle_gamma   90.00
#
_symmetry.space_group_name_H-M   'P 1'
#
loop_
_entity.id
_entity.type
_entity.pdbx_description
1 polymer ?
#
loop_
_entity_poly.entity_id
_entity_poly.type
_entity_poly.pdbx_seq_one_letter_code
_entity_poly.pdbx_strand_id
1 'polypeptide(L)'
;RMGQHCPDLLVTDLNMPGMDGFKMIASLRGVGPAYDDLEIVVVTALTQADIAARGGLPDGVRIFHKPVPFDELEALVRDRVAALTTAA
;
A
#
# COMPACT_ATOMS: atom_id res chain seq x y z
N ARG A 1 -7.87 16.72 6.00
CA ARG A 1 -6.47 16.75 6.50
C ARG A 1 -5.94 15.32 6.48
N MET A 2 -4.67 15.10 6.16
CA MET A 2 -4.04 13.77 6.26
C MET A 2 -3.99 13.33 7.74
N GLY A 3 -4.22 12.04 8.02
CA GLY A 3 -4.14 11.46 9.36
C GLY A 3 -5.37 11.67 10.27
N GLN A 4 -6.46 12.26 9.77
CA GLN A 4 -7.72 12.38 10.53
C GLN A 4 -8.68 11.20 10.32
N HIS A 5 -8.52 10.47 9.22
CA HIS A 5 -9.30 9.28 8.88
C HIS A 5 -8.34 8.22 8.35
N CYS A 6 -8.58 6.97 8.71
CA CYS A 6 -7.91 5.84 8.08
C CYS A 6 -8.53 5.64 6.68
N PRO A 7 -7.75 5.67 5.59
CA PRO A 7 -8.27 5.33 4.29
C PRO A 7 -8.53 3.82 4.19
N ASP A 8 -9.40 3.40 3.27
CA ASP A 8 -9.63 1.97 3.02
C ASP A 8 -8.59 1.34 2.09
N LEU A 9 -7.92 2.19 1.29
CA LEU A 9 -6.89 1.84 0.31
C LEU A 9 -5.80 2.92 0.28
N LEU A 10 -4.53 2.50 0.33
CA LEU A 10 -3.34 3.34 0.16
C LEU A 10 -2.52 2.84 -1.02
N VAL A 11 -2.33 3.70 -2.02
CA VAL A 11 -1.37 3.47 -3.11
C VAL A 11 -0.16 4.37 -2.88
N THR A 12 1.05 3.81 -2.79
CA THR A 12 2.27 4.58 -2.48
C THR A 12 3.52 4.03 -3.17
N ASP A 13 4.60 4.82 -3.21
CA ASP A 13 5.92 4.37 -3.68
C ASP A 13 6.81 4.04 -2.47
N LEU A 14 7.85 3.22 -2.68
CA LEU A 14 8.89 2.96 -1.69
C LEU A 14 10.02 3.97 -1.75
N ASN A 15 10.32 4.48 -2.95
CA ASN A 15 11.44 5.39 -3.17
C ASN A 15 10.94 6.84 -3.29
N MET A 16 10.58 7.45 -2.16
CA MET A 16 10.06 8.81 -2.10
C MET A 16 11.11 9.80 -1.59
N PRO A 17 11.31 10.95 -2.27
CA PRO A 17 12.14 12.03 -1.72
C PRO A 17 11.57 12.54 -0.39
N GLY A 18 12.40 12.59 0.65
CA GLY A 18 12.02 13.14 1.96
C GLY A 18 11.18 12.21 2.86
N MET A 19 10.75 11.05 2.39
CA MET A 19 10.01 10.06 3.19
C MET A 19 10.42 8.63 2.82
N ASP A 20 10.71 7.81 3.82
CA ASP A 20 11.02 6.40 3.62
C ASP A 20 9.72 5.59 3.58
N GLY A 21 9.34 5.11 2.39
CA GLY A 21 8.11 4.35 2.19
C GLY A 21 8.06 3.04 2.97
N PHE A 22 9.20 2.40 3.21
CA PHE A 22 9.27 1.19 4.04
C PHE A 22 8.89 1.50 5.48
N LYS A 23 9.51 2.55 6.04
CA LYS A 23 9.22 2.98 7.42
C LYS A 23 7.78 3.48 7.57
N MET A 24 7.26 4.18 6.58
CA MET A 24 5.85 4.63 6.58
C MET A 24 4.91 3.43 6.67
N ILE A 25 5.07 2.43 5.80
CA ILE A 25 4.21 1.24 5.77
C ILE A 25 4.32 0.45 7.08
N ALA A 26 5.55 0.25 7.59
CA ALA A 26 5.79 -0.41 8.87
C ALA A 26 5.12 0.34 10.04
N SER A 27 5.19 1.68 10.03
CA SER A 27 4.55 2.51 11.05
C SER A 27 3.03 2.41 11.00
N LEU A 28 2.43 2.45 9.80
CA LEU A 28 0.98 2.37 9.62
C LEU A 28 0.40 1.07 10.18
N ARG A 29 1.08 -0.07 9.96
CA ARG A 29 0.67 -1.35 10.55
C ARG A 29 0.78 -1.40 12.08
N GLY A 30 1.56 -0.51 12.69
CA GLY A 30 1.70 -0.40 14.14
C GLY A 30 0.73 0.58 14.82
N VAL A 31 -0.09 1.33 14.06
CA VAL A 31 -0.94 2.39 14.63
C VAL A 31 -2.15 1.84 15.40
N GLY A 32 -2.67 0.67 15.02
CA GLY A 32 -3.75 -0.02 15.73
C GLY A 32 -4.83 -0.60 14.81
N PRO A 33 -5.91 -1.17 15.38
CA PRO A 33 -6.85 -2.03 14.66
C PRO A 33 -7.53 -1.37 13.46
N ALA A 34 -7.71 -0.05 13.49
CA ALA A 34 -8.31 0.70 12.37
C ALA A 34 -7.48 0.63 11.08
N TYR A 35 -6.20 0.28 11.16
CA TYR A 35 -5.28 0.13 10.03
C TYR A 35 -5.09 -1.34 9.62
N ASP A 36 -5.73 -2.29 10.30
CA ASP A 36 -5.67 -3.71 9.93
C ASP A 36 -6.44 -3.94 8.61
N ASP A 37 -7.57 -3.24 8.44
CA ASP A 37 -8.40 -3.29 7.23
C ASP A 37 -7.89 -2.40 6.09
N LEU A 38 -6.85 -1.60 6.33
CA LEU A 38 -6.24 -0.77 5.28
C LEU A 38 -5.55 -1.68 4.25
N GLU A 39 -6.03 -1.64 3.00
CA GLU A 39 -5.32 -2.28 1.89
C GLU A 39 -4.16 -1.38 1.43
N ILE A 40 -2.94 -1.93 1.41
CA ILE A 40 -1.74 -1.19 1.01
C ILE A 40 -1.23 -1.78 -0.30
N VAL A 41 -1.11 -0.91 -1.30
CA VAL A 41 -0.57 -1.19 -2.62
C VAL A 41 0.67 -0.34 -2.83
N VAL A 42 1.78 -1.01 -3.12
CA VAL A 42 3.05 -0.38 -3.45
C VAL A 42 3.23 -0.37 -4.96
N VAL A 43 3.60 0.78 -5.51
CA VAL A 43 3.96 0.97 -6.91
C VAL A 43 5.39 1.47 -6.99
N THR A 44 6.34 0.61 -7.37
CA THR A 44 7.77 0.92 -7.21
C THR A 44 8.61 0.53 -8.43
N ALA A 45 9.75 1.22 -8.59
CA ALA A 45 10.80 0.84 -9.54
C ALA A 45 11.84 -0.11 -8.93
N LEU A 46 11.77 -0.36 -7.61
CA LEU A 46 12.66 -1.30 -6.94
C LEU A 46 12.37 -2.74 -7.38
N THR A 47 13.42 -3.54 -7.52
CA THR A 47 13.27 -4.97 -7.77
C THR A 47 12.90 -5.71 -6.47
N GLN A 48 12.42 -6.94 -6.58
CA GLN A 48 12.18 -7.79 -5.40
C GLN A 48 13.45 -7.98 -4.55
N ALA A 49 14.61 -8.04 -5.19
CA ALA A 49 15.90 -8.15 -4.50
C ALA A 49 16.23 -6.87 -3.71
N ASP A 50 15.98 -5.68 -4.27
CA ASP A 50 16.16 -4.41 -3.57
C ASP A 50 15.24 -4.29 -2.36
N ILE A 51 13.99 -4.74 -2.51
CA ILE A 51 13.00 -4.77 -1.43
C ILE A 51 13.46 -5.71 -0.31
N ALA A 52 13.92 -6.91 -0.65
CA ALA A 52 14.44 -7.88 0.32
C ALA A 52 15.69 -7.35 1.03
N ALA A 53 16.61 -6.72 0.31
CA ALA A 53 17.82 -6.12 0.87
C ALA A 53 17.52 -4.99 1.87
N ARG A 54 16.34 -4.37 1.78
CA ARG A 54 15.85 -3.34 2.71
C ARG A 54 15.00 -3.88 3.86
N GLY A 55 14.90 -5.21 4.01
CA GLY A 55 14.16 -5.85 5.10
C GLY A 55 12.73 -6.27 4.74
N GLY A 56 12.32 -6.14 3.48
CA GLY A 56 11.00 -6.57 3.02
C GLY A 56 9.87 -5.60 3.37
N LEU A 57 8.64 -6.07 3.18
CA LEU A 57 7.41 -5.34 3.52
C LEU A 57 6.54 -6.21 4.42
N PRO A 58 5.67 -5.62 5.26
CA PRO A 58 4.69 -6.37 6.02
C PRO A 58 3.80 -7.25 5.14
N ASP A 59 3.26 -8.31 5.74
CA ASP A 59 2.32 -9.19 5.06
C ASP A 59 1.07 -8.43 4.55
N GLY A 60 0.49 -8.92 3.46
CA GLY A 60 -0.70 -8.33 2.84
C GLY A 60 -0.44 -7.05 2.03
N VAL A 61 0.80 -6.55 1.97
CA VAL A 61 1.17 -5.46 1.06
C VAL A 61 1.30 -6.01 -0.36
N ARG A 62 0.52 -5.48 -1.30
CA ARG A 62 0.63 -5.84 -2.72
C ARG A 62 1.66 -4.96 -3.42
N ILE A 63 2.40 -5.53 -4.37
CA ILE A 63 3.48 -4.83 -5.07
C ILE A 63 3.20 -4.85 -6.57
N PHE A 64 3.19 -3.68 -7.18
CA PHE A 64 3.24 -3.47 -8.61
C PHE A 64 4.56 -2.81 -8.99
N HIS A 65 5.19 -3.31 -10.05
CA HIS A 65 6.40 -2.71 -10.59
C HIS A 65 6.07 -1.67 -11.65
N LYS A 66 6.92 -0.65 -11.78
CA LYS A 66 6.84 0.33 -12.87
C LYS A 66 7.46 -0.28 -14.15
N PRO A 67 6.88 -0.06 -15.35
CA PRO A 67 5.68 0.73 -15.63
C PRO A 67 4.41 0.07 -15.06
N VAL A 68 3.55 0.90 -14.47
CA VAL A 68 2.39 0.43 -13.69
C VAL A 68 1.43 -0.34 -14.60
N PRO A 69 1.03 -1.57 -14.26
CA PRO A 69 -0.04 -2.27 -14.96
C PRO A 69 -1.38 -1.65 -14.54
N PHE A 70 -1.80 -0.59 -15.24
CA PHE A 70 -2.99 0.17 -14.87
C PHE A 70 -4.27 -0.67 -14.87
N ASP A 71 -4.41 -1.62 -15.78
CA ASP A 71 -5.59 -2.49 -15.85
C ASP A 71 -5.73 -3.36 -14.58
N GLU A 72 -4.61 -3.92 -14.10
CA GLU A 72 -4.59 -4.71 -12.86
C GLU A 72 -4.83 -3.84 -11.62
N LEU A 73 -4.21 -2.65 -11.58
CA LEU A 73 -4.42 -1.71 -10.50
C LEU A 73 -5.87 -1.21 -10.45
N GLU A 74 -6.48 -0.93 -11.60
CA GLU A 74 -7.88 -0.50 -11.69
C GLU A 74 -8.82 -1.61 -11.21
N ALA A 75 -8.61 -2.85 -11.67
CA ALA A 75 -9.40 -4.00 -11.25
C ALA A 75 -9.35 -4.16 -9.72
N LEU A 76 -8.14 -4.07 -9.14
CA LEU A 76 -7.97 -4.14 -7.69
C LEU A 76 -8.72 -3.03 -6.96
N VAL A 77 -8.60 -1.78 -7.42
CA VAL A 77 -9.30 -0.64 -6.80
C VAL A 77 -10.81 -0.84 -6.85
N ARG A 78 -11.32 -1.32 -8.00
CA ARG A 78 -12.74 -1.58 -8.21
C ARG A 78 -13.26 -2.66 -7.28
N ASP A 79 -12.53 -3.77 -7.13
CA ASP A 79 -12.87 -4.86 -6.23
C ASP A 79 -12.90 -4.39 -4.78
N ARG A 80 -11.91 -3.57 -4.37
CA ARG A 80 -11.85 -3.03 -3.02
C ARG A 80 -13.03 -2.11 -2.72
N VAL A 81 -13.37 -1.21 -3.65
CA VAL A 81 -14.53 -0.32 -3.53
C VAL A 81 -15.83 -1.13 -3.44
N ALA A 82 -16.00 -2.15 -4.28
CA ALA A 82 -17.18 -3.01 -4.26
C ALA A 82 -17.35 -3.75 -2.92
N ALA A 83 -16.25 -4.26 -2.36
CA ALA A 83 -16.25 -4.92 -1.05
C ALA A 83 -16.68 -3.96 0.07
N LEU A 84 -16.22 -2.71 0.05
CA LEU A 84 -16.59 -1.69 1.04
C LEU A 84 -18.08 -1.31 0.93
N THR A 85 -18.61 -1.19 -0.29
CA THR A 85 -20.04 -0.87 -0.49
C THR A 85 -20.98 -2.00 -0.12
N THR A 86 -20.50 -3.24 -0.07
CA THR A 86 -21.31 -4.41 0.33
C THR A 86 -21.30 -4.62 1.84
N ALA A 87 -20.26 -4.15 2.53
CA ALA A 87 -20.08 -4.27 3.98
C ALA A 87 -20.76 -3.15 4.79
N ALA A 88 -21.17 -2.06 4.13
CA ALA A 88 -21.88 -0.91 4.70
C ALA A 88 -23.39 -1.04 4.58
#